data_AF-A0A2D4LM31-F1
#
_entry.id   AF-A0A2D4LM31-F1
#
_cell.length_a   1.000
_cell.length_b   1.000
_cell.length_c   1.000
_cell.angle_alpha   90.00
_cell.angle_beta   90.00
_cell.angle_gamma   90.00
#
_symmetry.space_group_name_H-M   'P 1'
#
loop_
_entity.id
_entity.type
_entity.pdbx_description
1 polymer ?
#
loop_
_entity_poly.entity_id
_entity_poly.type
_entity_poly.pdbx_seq_one_letter_code
_entity_poly.pdbx_strand_id
1 'polypeptide(L)'
;AGHLGPDQFAEFALPFIRSIAKGVKNKLQENALPAVPMIIFAKNAHYALEDLAQSGYEVVSLDWTTYPQDARQRTGRNVTLQGNLDPCALYASKVRKHTLSYNDQVMLIP
;
A
#
# COMPACT_ATOMS: atom_id res chain seq x y z
N ALA A 1 -5.86 -4.49 -10.29
CA ALA A 1 -4.67 -3.62 -10.50
C ALA A 1 -3.65 -4.33 -11.39
N GLY A 2 -2.95 -5.37 -10.95
CA GLY A 2 -1.85 -5.96 -11.75
C GLY A 2 -2.18 -6.75 -13.03
N HIS A 3 -3.43 -6.72 -13.52
CA HIS A 3 -3.73 -7.14 -14.90
C HIS A 3 -3.66 -5.98 -15.90
N LEU A 4 -3.67 -4.74 -15.41
CA LEU A 4 -3.50 -3.54 -16.20
C LEU A 4 -2.00 -3.26 -16.33
N GLY A 5 -1.57 -2.78 -17.49
CA GLY A 5 -0.25 -2.15 -17.64
C GLY A 5 -0.23 -0.78 -16.95
N PRO A 6 0.96 -0.12 -16.87
CA PRO A 6 1.10 1.20 -16.26
C PRO A 6 0.14 2.25 -16.85
N ASP A 7 0.06 2.35 -18.17
CA ASP A 7 -0.80 3.33 -18.85
C ASP A 7 -2.29 3.10 -18.55
N GLN A 8 -2.73 1.85 -18.64
CA GLN A 8 -4.10 1.47 -18.33
C GLN A 8 -4.44 1.68 -16.85
N PHE A 9 -3.50 1.45 -15.94
CA PHE A 9 -3.70 1.72 -14.53
C PHE A 9 -3.85 3.23 -14.28
N ALA A 10 -2.99 4.04 -14.90
CA ALA A 10 -3.03 5.49 -14.81
C ALA A 10 -4.33 6.09 -15.39
N GLU A 11 -4.87 5.49 -16.45
CA GLU A 11 -6.12 5.94 -17.09
C GLU A 11 -7.38 5.43 -16.36
N PHE A 12 -7.44 4.13 -16.06
CA PHE A 12 -8.69 3.49 -15.66
C PHE A 12 -8.81 3.17 -14.16
N ALA A 13 -7.71 3.24 -13.39
CA ALA A 13 -7.73 2.91 -11.96
C ALA A 13 -7.36 4.11 -11.09
N LEU A 14 -6.20 4.72 -11.33
CA LEU A 14 -5.63 5.78 -10.50
C LEU A 14 -6.56 7.00 -10.29
N PRO A 15 -7.30 7.50 -11.29
CA PRO A 15 -8.18 8.66 -11.11
C PRO A 15 -9.32 8.35 -10.13
N PHE A 16 -9.88 7.14 -10.20
CA PHE A 16 -10.95 6.70 -9.32
C PHE A 16 -10.44 6.46 -7.90
N ILE A 17 -9.24 5.88 -7.75
CA ILE A 17 -8.59 5.72 -6.44
C ILE A 17 -8.46 7.08 -5.74
N ARG A 18 -7.93 8.10 -6.44
CA ARG A 18 -7.80 9.47 -5.92
C ARG A 18 -9.17 10.09 -5.59
N SER A 19 -10.15 9.90 -6.47
CA SER A 19 -11.51 10.42 -6.28
C SER A 19 -12.19 9.83 -5.05
N ILE A 20 -12.02 8.53 -4.80
CA ILE A 20 -12.57 7.84 -3.63
C ILE A 20 -11.96 8.38 -2.34
N ALA A 21 -10.63 8.48 -2.25
CA ALA A 21 -9.97 9.02 -1.05
C ALA A 21 -10.43 10.45 -0.74
N LYS A 22 -10.46 11.32 -1.76
CA LYS A 22 -10.94 12.69 -1.63
C LYS A 22 -12.41 12.74 -1.21
N GLY A 23 -13.27 11.98 -1.88
CA GLY A 23 -14.71 11.97 -1.64
C GLY A 23 -15.07 11.47 -0.24
N VAL A 24 -14.42 10.41 0.24
CA VAL A 24 -14.63 9.87 1.59
C VAL A 24 -14.19 10.88 2.64
N LYS A 25 -12.97 11.45 2.51
CA LYS A 25 -12.46 12.44 3.46
C LYS A 25 -13.34 13.69 3.53
N ASN A 26 -13.77 14.20 2.38
CA ASN A 26 -14.67 15.35 2.32
C ASN A 26 -16.01 15.05 3.02
N LYS A 27 -16.62 13.89 2.74
CA LYS A 27 -17.88 13.50 3.39
C LYS A 27 -17.74 13.35 4.90
N LEU A 28 -16.63 12.78 5.40
CA LEU A 28 -16.39 12.70 6.84
C LEU A 28 -16.33 14.11 7.45
N GLN A 29 -15.62 15.03 6.81
CA GLN A 29 -15.52 16.42 7.25
C GLN A 29 -16.87 17.15 7.23
N GLU A 30 -17.65 17.02 6.15
CA GLU A 30 -18.99 17.61 6.01
C GLU A 30 -19.97 17.13 7.08
N ASN A 31 -19.84 15.87 7.51
CA ASN A 31 -20.66 15.28 8.56
C ASN A 31 -20.08 15.48 9.98
N ALA A 32 -19.04 16.32 10.12
CA ALA A 32 -18.32 16.56 11.38
C ALA A 32 -17.84 15.27 12.07
N LEU A 33 -17.48 14.25 11.28
CA LEU A 33 -16.94 12.99 11.76
C LEU A 33 -15.40 13.04 11.80
N PRO A 34 -14.76 12.29 12.71
CA PRO A 34 -13.31 12.24 12.79
C PRO A 34 -12.71 11.63 11.51
N ALA A 35 -11.55 12.14 11.11
CA ALA A 35 -10.77 11.56 10.02
C ALA A 35 -10.28 10.16 10.42
N VAL A 36 -10.35 9.21 9.48
CA VAL A 36 -9.86 7.85 9.65
C VAL A 36 -8.78 7.55 8.62
N PRO A 37 -7.68 6.86 9.00
CA PRO A 37 -6.65 6.46 8.05
C PRO A 37 -7.21 5.53 6.98
N MET A 38 -6.88 5.80 5.72
CA MET A 38 -7.27 4.96 4.59
C MET A 38 -6.05 4.19 4.09
N ILE A 39 -6.28 2.92 3.75
CA ILE A 39 -5.26 2.00 3.24
C ILE A 39 -5.59 1.66 1.79
N ILE A 40 -4.60 1.75 0.90
CA ILE A 40 -4.72 1.27 -0.48
C ILE A 40 -3.87 0.02 -0.68
N PHE A 41 -4.46 -1.01 -1.30
CA PHE A 41 -3.77 -2.25 -1.65
C PHE A 41 -3.96 -2.55 -3.13
N ALA A 42 -2.88 -2.46 -3.91
CA ALA A 42 -2.88 -2.73 -5.34
C ALA A 42 -2.02 -3.96 -5.66
N LYS A 43 -2.59 -5.16 -5.46
CA LYS A 43 -1.89 -6.42 -5.74
C LYS A 43 -1.32 -6.46 -7.17
N ASN A 44 -0.07 -6.90 -7.28
CA ASN A 44 0.71 -7.05 -8.51
C ASN A 44 0.95 -5.74 -9.27
N ALA A 45 0.77 -4.58 -8.66
CA ALA A 45 0.94 -3.26 -9.30
C ALA A 45 2.18 -2.53 -8.75
N HIS A 46 3.33 -3.22 -8.73
CA HIS A 46 4.61 -2.67 -8.26
C HIS A 46 5.03 -1.41 -9.05
N TYR A 47 4.61 -1.26 -10.31
CA TYR A 47 4.89 -0.07 -11.13
C TYR A 47 4.16 1.19 -10.64
N ALA A 48 3.11 1.05 -9.82
CA ALA A 48 2.26 2.17 -9.41
C ALA A 48 2.57 2.70 -8.00
N LEU A 49 3.66 2.26 -7.36
CA LEU A 49 3.95 2.58 -5.96
C LEU A 49 4.07 4.08 -5.71
N GLU A 50 4.74 4.82 -6.59
CA GLU A 50 4.91 6.27 -6.50
C GLU A 50 3.55 6.99 -6.63
N ASP A 51 2.74 6.57 -7.60
CA ASP A 51 1.41 7.12 -7.84
C ASP A 51 0.46 6.86 -6.66
N LEU A 52 0.55 5.66 -6.07
CA LEU A 52 -0.23 5.26 -4.92
C LEU A 52 0.20 6.02 -3.66
N ALA A 53 1.49 6.26 -3.46
CA ALA A 53 1.99 7.09 -2.36
C ALA A 53 1.47 8.54 -2.43
N GLN A 54 1.16 9.03 -3.64
CA GLN A 54 0.61 10.37 -3.88
C GLN A 54 -0.92 10.36 -4.05
N SER A 55 -1.58 9.22 -3.85
CA SER A 55 -3.02 9.09 -4.14
C SER A 55 -3.95 9.58 -3.02
N GLY A 56 -3.38 10.06 -1.91
CA GLY A 56 -4.13 10.61 -0.77
C GLY A 56 -4.51 9.58 0.29
N TYR A 57 -3.88 8.41 0.29
CA TYR A 57 -4.01 7.38 1.32
C TYR A 57 -2.83 7.47 2.30
N GLU A 58 -3.09 7.24 3.59
CA GLU A 58 -2.05 7.25 4.64
C GLU A 58 -1.15 6.01 4.57
N VAL A 59 -1.68 4.89 4.05
CA VAL A 59 -0.99 3.61 4.03
C VAL A 59 -1.04 2.98 2.64
N VAL A 60 0.12 2.57 2.13
CA VAL A 60 0.24 1.74 0.92
C VAL A 60 0.60 0.32 1.35
N SER A 61 -0.29 -0.63 1.05
CA SER A 61 -0.06 -2.05 1.33
C SER A 61 0.64 -2.72 0.15
N LEU A 62 1.64 -3.54 0.46
CA LEU A 62 2.48 -4.25 -0.49
C LEU A 62 2.11 -5.74 -0.54
N ASP A 63 2.28 -6.36 -1.71
CA ASP A 63 2.28 -7.81 -1.85
C ASP A 63 3.70 -8.39 -1.71
N TRP A 64 3.82 -9.70 -1.55
CA TRP A 64 5.07 -10.41 -1.29
C TRP A 64 6.09 -10.40 -2.44
N THR A 65 5.71 -9.89 -3.61
CA THR A 65 6.62 -9.81 -4.77
C THR A 65 7.45 -8.54 -4.78
N THR A 66 7.12 -7.58 -3.91
CA THR A 66 7.81 -6.29 -3.82
C THR A 66 8.84 -6.29 -2.68
N TYR A 67 10.07 -5.88 -2.94
CA TYR A 67 11.05 -5.75 -1.87
C TYR A 67 10.74 -4.53 -0.98
N PRO A 68 10.68 -4.71 0.36
CA PRO A 68 10.48 -3.63 1.33
C PRO A 68 11.32 -2.37 1.13
N GLN A 69 12.62 -2.55 0.90
CA GLN A 69 13.60 -1.47 0.80
C GLN A 69 13.37 -0.65 -0.47
N ASP A 70 13.08 -1.32 -1.60
CA ASP A 70 12.72 -0.68 -2.86
C ASP A 70 11.41 0.11 -2.73
N ALA A 71 10.38 -0.52 -2.15
CA ALA A 71 9.12 0.17 -1.89
C ALA A 71 9.32 1.42 -1.03
N ARG A 72 10.12 1.34 0.04
CA ARG A 72 10.42 2.49 0.89
C ARG A 72 11.20 3.59 0.15
N GLN A 73 12.17 3.22 -0.68
CA GLN A 73 12.92 4.18 -1.49
C GLN A 73 12.00 4.92 -2.46
N ARG A 74 11.07 4.21 -3.09
CA ARG A 74 10.15 4.75 -4.10
C ARG A 74 9.01 5.59 -3.51
N THR A 75 8.47 5.21 -2.36
CA THR A 75 7.34 5.92 -1.72
C THR A 75 7.77 7.03 -0.76
N GLY A 76 9.05 7.10 -0.37
CA GLY A 76 9.57 8.08 0.56
C GLY A 76 9.04 7.88 1.99
N ARG A 77 8.96 8.95 2.78
CA ARG A 77 8.49 8.96 4.20
C ARG A 77 7.13 9.62 4.40
N ASN A 78 6.36 9.74 3.32
CA ASN A 78 5.06 10.44 3.35
C ASN A 78 3.89 9.49 3.62
N VAL A 79 4.11 8.18 3.45
CA VAL A 79 3.10 7.13 3.65
C VAL A 79 3.67 6.00 4.48
N THR A 80 2.81 5.39 5.29
CA THR A 80 3.15 4.13 5.97
C THR A 80 3.09 2.99 4.97
N LEU A 81 4.03 2.04 5.09
CA LEU A 81 3.99 0.79 4.31
C LEU A 81 3.45 -0.35 5.18
N GLN A 82 2.53 -1.15 4.61
CA GLN A 82 1.92 -2.32 5.25
C GLN A 82 2.22 -3.59 4.45
N GLY A 83 2.49 -4.70 5.13
CA GLY A 83 2.78 -6.01 4.52
C GLY A 83 4.17 -6.53 4.89
N ASN A 84 4.77 -7.45 4.16
CA ASN A 84 4.26 -8.13 2.95
C ASN A 84 4.68 -9.61 2.87
N LEU A 85 4.80 -10.27 4.01
CA LEU A 85 5.17 -11.69 4.08
C LEU A 85 4.25 -12.55 3.20
N ASP A 86 4.85 -13.44 2.39
CA ASP A 86 4.12 -14.43 1.60
C ASP A 86 3.25 -15.31 2.54
N PRO A 87 1.92 -15.40 2.32
CA PRO A 87 1.07 -16.27 3.12
C PRO A 87 1.53 -17.74 3.13
N CYS A 88 2.16 -18.23 2.07
CA CYS A 88 2.72 -19.58 2.01
C CYS A 88 3.85 -19.81 3.02
N ALA A 89 4.52 -18.76 3.48
CA ALA A 89 5.55 -18.86 4.52
C ALA A 89 4.99 -19.37 5.86
N LEU A 90 3.68 -19.24 6.09
CA LEU A 90 3.02 -19.77 7.28
C LEU A 90 3.01 -21.31 7.33
N TYR A 91 3.20 -21.99 6.20
CA TYR A 91 3.32 -23.46 6.15
C TYR A 91 4.73 -23.96 6.51
N ALA A 92 5.72 -23.07 6.60
CA ALA A 92 7.08 -23.48 6.94
C ALA A 92 7.19 -23.86 8.42
N SER A 93 7.97 -24.89 8.73
CA SER A 93 8.21 -25.36 10.12
C SER A 93 8.85 -24.31 11.05
N LYS A 94 9.31 -23.18 10.51
CA LYS A 94 9.98 -22.08 11.22
C LYS A 94 9.39 -20.70 10.90
N VAL A 95 8.06 -20.58 10.81
CA VAL A 95 7.33 -19.31 10.57
C VAL A 95 7.93 -18.13 11.36
N ARG A 96 8.21 -18.34 12.65
CA ARG A 96 8.74 -17.31 13.58
C ARG A 96 10.07 -16.70 13.14
N LYS A 97 10.95 -17.45 12.47
CA LYS A 97 12.23 -16.92 11.97
C LYS A 97 12.03 -16.05 10.72
N HIS A 98 11.07 -16.41 9.87
CA HIS A 98 10.73 -15.60 8.70
C HIS A 98 10.04 -14.29 9.10
N THR A 99 9.18 -14.31 10.12
CA THR A 99 8.56 -13.08 10.64
C THR A 99 9.60 -12.12 11.24
N LEU A 100 10.59 -12.60 11.99
CA LEU A 100 11.63 -11.75 12.58
C LEU A 100 12.51 -11.08 11.51
N SER A 101 12.94 -11.83 10.50
CA SER A 101 13.70 -11.27 9.37
C SER A 101 12.91 -10.22 8.58
N TYR A 102 11.58 -10.33 8.53
CA TYR A 102 10.72 -9.35 7.86
C TYR A 102 10.45 -8.13 8.73
N ASN A 103 10.33 -8.27 10.04
CA ASN A 103 10.12 -7.14 10.94
C ASN A 103 11.30 -6.15 10.93
N ASP A 104 12.52 -6.63 10.66
CA ASP A 104 13.68 -5.77 10.43
C ASP A 104 13.60 -4.96 9.12
N GLN A 105 12.65 -5.28 8.24
CA GLN A 105 12.49 -4.68 6.90
C GLN A 105 11.15 -3.96 6.69
N VAL A 106 10.05 -4.45 7.25
CA VAL A 106 8.72 -3.82 7.23
C VAL A 106 7.99 -4.14 8.53
N MET A 107 7.90 -3.14 9.38
CA MET A 107 6.90 -3.10 10.44
C MET A 107 6.58 -1.62 10.67
N LEU A 108 5.46 -1.15 10.08
CA LEU A 108 4.87 0.17 10.32
C LEU A 108 5.89 1.30 10.48
N ILE A 109 6.69 1.55 9.44
CA ILE A 109 7.60 2.69 9.45
C ILE A 109 6.82 3.91 8.93
N PRO A 110 6.54 4.93 9.77
CA PRO A 110 6.07 6.23 9.28
C PRO A 110 7.09 6.85 8.32
#